data_AF-A0A067RCF9-F1
#
_entry.id   AF-A0A067RCF9-F1
#
_cell.length_a   1.000
_cell.length_b   1.000
_cell.length_c   1.000
_cell.angle_alpha   90.00
_cell.angle_beta   90.00
_cell.angle_gamma   90.00
#
_symmetry.space_group_name_H-M   'P 1'
#
loop_
_entity.id
_entity.type
_entity.pdbx_description
1 polymer ?
#
loop_
_entity_poly.entity_id
_entity_poly.type
_entity_poly.pdbx_seq_one_letter_code
_entity_poly.pdbx_strand_id
1 'polypeptide(L)'
;MDALPVARAIALEPWNREYFNTLKEFHQSHYEQYGSLKGHVEINGNKYPVHLDGFRDHSYGHKREWCNFHRYALHFITLENGARINASVVCVPLVFSRLELGYMYKPDGTLVPIQWCDLKLERHGENGRPPLDYSFFFQAGGEKYHVQVNAIESTEFFMGWEWEARIIEHMARFTVNGIVGWGAAEWEYRHLGGRPSAIAASDPPYTQHICKG
;
A
#
# COMPACT_ATOMS: atom_id res chain seq x y z
N MET A 1 9.18 5.81 -10.66
CA MET A 1 8.70 4.45 -11.02
C MET A 1 9.50 3.95 -12.20
N ASP A 2 9.86 2.67 -12.23
CA ASP A 2 10.49 2.06 -13.40
C ASP A 2 9.47 1.91 -14.55
N ALA A 3 9.89 2.09 -15.80
CA ALA A 3 8.99 2.02 -16.95
C ALA A 3 8.51 0.59 -17.26
N LEU A 4 9.30 -0.43 -16.90
CA LEU A 4 9.03 -1.81 -17.24
C LEU A 4 7.81 -2.39 -16.48
N PRO A 5 7.65 -2.20 -15.16
CA PRO A 5 6.40 -2.55 -14.46
C PRO A 5 5.15 -1.91 -15.08
N VAL A 6 5.23 -0.64 -15.46
CA VAL A 6 4.11 0.08 -16.10
C VAL A 6 3.79 -0.52 -17.47
N ALA A 7 4.81 -0.77 -18.29
CA ALA A 7 4.63 -1.39 -19.60
C ALA A 7 4.00 -2.79 -19.49
N ARG A 8 4.42 -3.60 -18.51
CA ARG A 8 3.80 -4.90 -18.23
C ARG A 8 2.35 -4.76 -17.80
N ALA A 9 2.03 -3.81 -16.92
CA ALA A 9 0.67 -3.56 -16.47
C ALA A 9 -0.24 -3.16 -17.64
N ILE A 10 0.20 -2.21 -18.48
CA ILE A 10 -0.55 -1.79 -19.69
C ILE A 10 -0.74 -2.96 -20.66
N ALA A 11 0.26 -3.84 -20.82
CA ALA A 11 0.18 -4.99 -21.72
C ALA A 11 -0.84 -6.07 -21.29
N LEU A 12 -1.31 -6.03 -20.04
CA LEU A 12 -2.37 -6.93 -19.56
C LEU A 12 -3.78 -6.43 -19.93
N GLU A 13 -3.92 -5.17 -20.33
CA GLU A 13 -5.21 -4.54 -20.55
C GLU A 13 -5.65 -4.57 -22.02
N PRO A 14 -6.97 -4.51 -22.32
CA PRO A 14 -7.46 -4.33 -23.68
C PRO A 14 -7.11 -2.94 -24.23
N TRP A 15 -6.41 -2.89 -25.35
CA TRP A 15 -5.99 -1.62 -25.95
C TRP A 15 -7.08 -1.04 -26.84
N ASN A 16 -7.61 0.11 -26.43
CA ASN A 16 -8.47 0.94 -27.25
C ASN A 16 -8.29 2.42 -26.88
N ARG A 17 -8.91 3.32 -27.66
CA ARG A 17 -8.81 4.77 -27.44
C ARG A 17 -9.32 5.18 -26.06
N GLU A 18 -10.42 4.57 -25.61
CA GLU A 18 -11.04 4.88 -24.32
C GLU A 18 -10.10 4.53 -23.15
N TYR A 19 -9.51 3.34 -23.16
CA TYR A 19 -8.50 2.91 -22.19
C TYR A 19 -7.35 3.92 -22.06
N PHE A 20 -6.75 4.35 -23.18
CA PHE A 20 -5.66 5.32 -23.13
C PHE A 20 -6.09 6.72 -22.71
N ASN A 21 -7.34 7.11 -22.95
CA ASN A 21 -7.89 8.36 -22.42
C ASN A 21 -8.09 8.26 -20.90
N THR A 22 -8.70 7.18 -20.44
CA THR A 22 -8.89 6.87 -19.01
C THR A 22 -7.55 6.84 -18.27
N LEU A 23 -6.54 6.17 -18.83
CA LEU A 23 -5.20 6.10 -18.24
C LEU A 23 -4.56 7.48 -18.08
N LYS A 24 -4.74 8.40 -19.03
CA LYS A 24 -4.23 9.78 -18.93
C LYS A 24 -4.97 10.58 -17.86
N GLU A 25 -6.28 10.43 -17.78
CA GLU A 25 -7.13 11.12 -16.80
C GLU A 25 -6.95 10.57 -15.38
N PHE A 26 -6.55 9.30 -15.25
CA PHE A 26 -6.26 8.63 -13.99
C PHE A 26 -4.88 9.00 -13.42
N HIS A 27 -4.25 10.07 -13.89
CA HIS A 27 -3.01 10.55 -13.33
C HIS A 27 -3.14 10.83 -11.82
N GLN A 28 -2.17 10.34 -11.04
CA GLN A 28 -2.09 10.53 -9.60
C GLN A 28 -0.69 10.96 -9.22
N SER A 29 -0.61 11.81 -8.19
CA SER A 29 0.63 12.14 -7.50
C SER A 29 0.75 11.32 -6.23
N HIS A 30 1.94 10.76 -6.02
CA HIS A 30 2.24 9.90 -4.88
C HIS A 30 3.60 10.28 -4.30
N TYR A 31 3.64 10.57 -3.01
CA TYR A 31 4.84 10.98 -2.28
C TYR A 31 5.04 10.06 -1.08
N GLU A 32 6.07 9.24 -1.18
CA GLU A 32 6.43 8.27 -0.15
C GLU A 32 7.82 8.60 0.38
N GLN A 33 7.95 8.64 1.72
CA GLN A 33 9.22 8.94 2.34
C GLN A 33 9.41 8.17 3.63
N TYR A 34 10.57 7.50 3.74
CA TYR A 34 11.02 6.93 5.00
C TYR A 34 11.71 7.97 5.89
N GLY A 35 11.49 7.85 7.19
CA GLY A 35 12.07 8.72 8.20
C GLY A 35 12.40 7.99 9.49
N SER A 36 12.93 8.73 10.45
CA SER A 36 13.14 8.26 11.82
C SER A 36 12.67 9.35 12.77
N LEU A 37 11.98 8.96 13.83
CA LEU A 37 11.55 9.85 14.90
C LEU A 37 12.28 9.47 16.19
N LYS A 38 12.91 10.46 16.82
CA LYS A 38 13.51 10.33 18.16
C LYS A 38 12.84 11.31 19.09
N GLY A 39 12.41 10.85 20.25
CA GLY A 39 11.71 11.69 21.21
C GLY A 39 11.44 10.97 22.51
N HIS A 40 10.40 11.41 23.20
CA HIS A 40 9.88 10.72 24.37
C HIS A 40 8.35 10.79 24.37
N VAL A 41 7.72 9.76 24.93
CA VAL A 41 6.30 9.76 25.28
C VAL A 41 6.20 10.01 26.77
N GLU A 42 5.27 10.89 27.18
CA GLU A 42 5.01 11.15 28.60
C GLU A 42 3.70 10.48 29.01
N ILE A 43 3.76 9.58 30.00
CA ILE A 43 2.60 8.87 30.54
C ILE A 43 2.61 9.04 32.05
N ASN A 44 1.55 9.64 32.60
CA ASN A 44 1.40 9.91 34.04
C ASN A 44 2.63 10.65 34.64
N GLY A 45 3.18 11.62 33.91
CA GLY A 45 4.36 12.40 34.32
C GLY A 45 5.70 11.67 34.15
N ASN A 46 5.71 10.40 33.73
CA ASN A 46 6.94 9.66 33.44
C ASN A 46 7.30 9.77 31.96
N LYS A 47 8.58 10.06 31.67
CA LYS A 47 9.09 10.18 30.30
C LYS A 47 9.75 8.87 29.85
N TYR A 48 9.30 8.37 28.71
CA TYR A 48 9.81 7.16 28.07
C TYR A 48 10.47 7.53 26.75
N PRO A 49 11.80 7.35 26.58
CA PRO A 49 12.45 7.63 25.32
C PRO A 49 11.94 6.69 24.22
N VAL A 50 11.73 7.23 23.03
CA VAL A 50 11.31 6.46 21.85
C VAL A 50 12.21 6.76 20.66
N HIS A 51 12.51 5.71 19.90
CA HIS A 51 13.16 5.78 18.61
C HIS A 51 12.36 4.90 17.66
N LEU A 52 11.73 5.53 16.68
CA LEU A 52 10.80 4.88 15.76
C LEU A 52 11.29 5.07 14.33
N ASP A 53 11.22 4.03 13.52
CA ASP A 53 11.24 4.17 12.07
C ASP A 53 9.83 4.53 11.59
N GLY A 54 9.76 5.52 10.71
CA GLY A 54 8.51 6.04 10.20
C GLY A 54 8.45 5.95 8.69
N PHE A 55 7.23 5.90 8.18
CA PHE A 55 6.93 6.04 6.77
C PHE A 55 5.82 7.08 6.62
N ARG A 56 5.99 7.98 5.66
CA ARG A 56 4.98 8.96 5.27
C ARG A 56 4.52 8.62 3.86
N ASP A 57 3.22 8.35 3.73
CA ASP A 57 2.54 8.30 2.44
C ASP A 57 1.65 9.54 2.25
N HIS A 58 1.65 10.08 1.04
CA HIS A 58 0.70 11.10 0.63
C HIS A 58 0.31 10.89 -0.84
N SER A 59 -0.99 10.70 -1.06
CA SER A 59 -1.59 10.41 -2.36
C SER A 59 -2.72 11.38 -2.69
N TYR A 60 -2.77 11.86 -3.94
CA TYR A 60 -3.90 12.64 -4.45
C TYR A 60 -4.01 12.55 -5.99
N GLY A 61 -5.20 12.76 -6.51
CA GLY A 61 -5.46 12.78 -7.95
C GLY A 61 -6.91 13.13 -8.24
N HIS A 62 -7.18 13.63 -9.45
CA HIS A 62 -8.53 14.05 -9.83
C HIS A 62 -9.55 12.91 -9.86
N LYS A 63 -9.10 11.69 -10.20
CA LYS A 63 -9.93 10.47 -10.27
C LYS A 63 -9.49 9.40 -9.27
N ARG A 64 -8.91 9.80 -8.13
CA ARG A 64 -8.46 8.88 -7.09
C ARG A 64 -9.56 8.70 -6.05
N GLU A 65 -10.45 7.75 -6.31
CA GLU A 65 -11.52 7.38 -5.41
C GLU A 65 -11.32 5.98 -4.85
N TRP A 66 -11.68 5.77 -3.59
CA TRP A 66 -11.59 4.46 -2.93
C TRP A 66 -12.39 3.40 -3.68
N CYS A 67 -13.46 3.81 -4.36
CA CYS A 67 -14.30 2.93 -5.15
C CYS A 67 -13.63 2.34 -6.41
N ASN A 68 -12.54 2.94 -6.88
CA ASN A 68 -11.82 2.52 -8.08
C ASN A 68 -10.88 1.35 -7.81
N PHE A 69 -10.48 1.14 -6.56
CA PHE A 69 -9.65 0.02 -6.17
C PHE A 69 -10.50 -1.24 -6.09
N HIS A 70 -10.02 -2.32 -6.69
CA HIS A 70 -10.57 -3.65 -6.41
C HIS A 70 -9.88 -4.24 -5.18
N ARG A 71 -8.55 -4.08 -5.13
CA ARG A 71 -7.70 -4.54 -4.04
C ARG A 71 -6.26 -4.05 -4.22
N TYR A 72 -5.51 -3.99 -3.13
CA TYR A 72 -4.05 -3.88 -3.17
C TYR A 72 -3.38 -4.54 -1.98
N ALA A 73 -2.05 -4.69 -2.08
CA ALA A 73 -1.17 -5.06 -0.98
C ALA A 73 0.07 -4.17 -1.02
N LEU A 74 0.34 -3.44 0.06
CA LEU A 74 1.50 -2.57 0.23
C LEU A 74 2.38 -3.13 1.35
N HIS A 75 3.70 -3.13 1.18
CA HIS A 75 4.64 -3.54 2.22
C HIS A 75 5.64 -2.41 2.45
N PHE A 76 5.72 -1.95 3.70
CA PHE A 76 6.68 -0.97 4.16
C PHE A 76 7.67 -1.68 5.09
N ILE A 77 8.93 -1.80 4.67
CA ILE A 77 9.91 -2.65 5.33
C ILE A 77 11.15 -1.83 5.68
N THR A 78 11.58 -1.91 6.94
CA THR A 78 12.90 -1.46 7.40
C THR A 78 13.71 -2.68 7.83
N LEU A 79 14.95 -2.80 7.33
CA LEU A 79 15.86 -3.88 7.66
C LEU A 79 16.95 -3.43 8.65
N GLU A 80 17.48 -4.36 9.44
CA GLU A 80 18.55 -4.10 10.42
C GLU A 80 19.82 -3.50 9.81
N ASN A 81 20.11 -3.83 8.54
CA ASN A 81 21.25 -3.27 7.82
C ASN A 81 21.02 -1.83 7.31
N GLY A 82 19.87 -1.22 7.60
CA GLY A 82 19.51 0.14 7.20
C GLY A 82 18.81 0.23 5.84
N ALA A 83 18.66 -0.87 5.10
CA ALA A 83 17.87 -0.86 3.88
C ALA A 83 16.37 -0.65 4.18
N ARG A 84 15.67 0.02 3.26
CA ARG A 84 14.24 0.33 3.39
C ARG A 84 13.52 0.05 2.08
N ILE A 85 12.41 -0.68 2.11
CA ILE A 85 11.76 -1.23 0.92
C ILE A 85 10.28 -0.91 0.97
N ASN A 86 9.76 -0.25 -0.06
CA ASN A 86 8.34 -0.24 -0.40
C ASN A 86 8.12 -1.24 -1.52
N ALA A 87 7.29 -2.27 -1.30
CA ALA A 87 6.96 -3.27 -2.32
C ALA A 87 5.46 -3.54 -2.37
N SER A 88 4.86 -3.25 -3.52
CA SER A 88 3.42 -3.06 -3.61
C SER A 88 2.84 -3.63 -4.90
N VAL A 89 1.63 -4.18 -4.82
CA VAL A 89 0.85 -4.61 -6.00
C VAL A 89 -0.58 -4.09 -5.86
N VAL A 90 -1.07 -3.44 -6.92
CA VAL A 90 -2.38 -2.78 -6.94
C VAL A 90 -3.22 -3.33 -8.09
N CYS A 91 -4.52 -3.51 -7.84
CA CYS A 91 -5.54 -3.76 -8.83
C CYS A 91 -6.55 -2.61 -8.82
N VAL A 92 -6.52 -1.79 -9.87
CA VAL A 92 -7.52 -0.77 -10.18
C VAL A 92 -8.12 -1.13 -11.53
N PRO A 93 -9.23 -1.89 -11.60
CA PRO A 93 -9.74 -2.45 -12.85
C PRO A 93 -10.03 -1.43 -13.96
N LEU A 94 -10.19 -0.15 -13.59
CA LEU A 94 -10.35 0.95 -14.53
C LEU A 94 -9.12 1.17 -15.43
N VAL A 95 -7.91 0.87 -14.94
CA VAL A 95 -6.64 1.16 -15.65
C VAL A 95 -5.60 0.05 -15.58
N PHE A 96 -5.60 -0.74 -14.50
CA PHE A 96 -4.61 -1.78 -14.23
C PHE A 96 -5.25 -2.94 -13.45
N SER A 97 -5.44 -4.08 -14.10
CA SER A 97 -5.75 -5.36 -13.44
C SER A 97 -4.62 -5.79 -12.49
N ARG A 98 -3.37 -5.40 -12.80
CA ARG A 98 -2.19 -5.58 -11.96
C ARG A 98 -1.13 -4.53 -12.26
N LEU A 99 -0.74 -3.77 -11.25
CA LEU A 99 0.41 -2.87 -11.30
C LEU A 99 1.36 -3.15 -10.14
N GLU A 100 2.63 -3.40 -10.46
CA GLU A 100 3.71 -3.57 -9.49
C GLU A 100 4.37 -2.21 -9.23
N LEU A 101 4.52 -1.84 -7.96
CA LEU A 101 4.97 -0.54 -7.50
C LEU A 101 6.01 -0.67 -6.39
N GLY A 102 6.81 0.38 -6.26
CA GLY A 102 7.70 0.56 -5.11
C GLY A 102 9.16 0.83 -5.47
N TYR A 103 9.98 0.82 -4.44
CA TYR A 103 11.41 1.15 -4.50
C TYR A 103 12.14 0.59 -3.28
N MET A 104 13.46 0.59 -3.35
CA MET A 104 14.35 0.22 -2.25
C MET A 104 15.44 1.27 -2.08
N TYR A 105 15.61 1.74 -0.85
CA TYR A 105 16.88 2.31 -0.41
C TYR A 105 17.80 1.17 0.00
N LYS A 106 18.95 1.04 -0.68
CA LYS A 106 20.04 0.16 -0.27
C LYS A 106 20.68 0.67 1.04
N PRO A 107 21.44 -0.16 1.76
CA PRO A 107 22.12 0.26 3.01
C PRO A 107 23.01 1.50 2.87
N ASP A 108 23.58 1.73 1.69
CA ASP A 108 24.40 2.89 1.36
C ASP A 108 23.59 4.15 1.02
N GLY A 109 22.26 4.07 1.08
CA GLY A 109 21.33 5.16 0.74
C GLY A 109 20.95 5.22 -0.74
N THR A 110 21.50 4.36 -1.60
CA THR A 110 21.16 4.33 -3.03
C THR A 110 19.69 3.96 -3.22
N LEU A 111 18.94 4.80 -3.92
CA LEU A 111 17.55 4.55 -4.27
C LEU A 111 17.44 3.81 -5.62
N VAL A 112 16.80 2.65 -5.62
CA VAL A 112 16.50 1.87 -6.83
C VAL A 112 15.01 1.56 -6.91
N PRO A 113 14.38 1.66 -8.09
CA PRO A 113 12.98 1.30 -8.23
C PRO A 113 12.80 -0.23 -8.24
N ILE A 114 11.60 -0.69 -7.85
CA ILE A 114 11.20 -2.07 -8.11
C ILE A 114 10.97 -2.24 -9.61
N GLN A 115 11.57 -3.29 -10.16
CA GLN A 115 11.55 -3.65 -11.58
C GLN A 115 10.59 -4.82 -11.84
N TRP A 116 10.25 -5.60 -10.81
CA TRP A 116 9.35 -6.76 -10.87
C TRP A 116 8.98 -7.25 -9.47
N CYS A 117 7.78 -7.83 -9.31
CA CYS A 117 7.33 -8.46 -8.07
C CYS A 117 6.40 -9.65 -8.38
N ASP A 118 6.60 -10.83 -7.77
CA ASP A 118 5.70 -11.98 -7.92
C ASP A 118 4.62 -12.10 -6.83
N LEU A 119 4.42 -11.07 -6.02
CA LEU A 119 3.30 -11.04 -5.10
C LEU A 119 1.99 -11.10 -5.91
N LYS A 120 1.35 -12.27 -5.87
CA LYS A 120 0.13 -12.57 -6.62
C LYS A 120 -1.07 -12.36 -5.73
N LEU A 121 -1.81 -11.29 -5.99
CA LEU A 121 -3.00 -10.91 -5.23
C LEU A 121 -4.01 -12.08 -5.22
N GLU A 122 -4.26 -12.72 -6.35
CA GLU A 122 -5.20 -13.84 -6.47
C GLU A 122 -4.81 -15.08 -5.64
N ARG A 123 -3.51 -15.19 -5.29
CA ARG A 123 -3.01 -16.27 -4.43
C ARG A 123 -2.93 -15.86 -2.96
N HIS A 124 -2.78 -14.56 -2.70
CA HIS A 124 -2.62 -14.03 -1.36
C HIS A 124 -3.85 -13.21 -0.99
N GLY A 125 -4.74 -13.82 -0.21
CA GLY A 125 -5.84 -13.12 0.43
C GLY A 125 -7.01 -12.73 -0.46
N GLU A 126 -7.21 -13.37 -1.61
CA GLU A 126 -8.39 -13.17 -2.50
C GLU A 126 -9.74 -13.25 -1.75
N ASN A 127 -9.83 -14.10 -0.72
CA ASN A 127 -11.05 -14.28 0.07
C ASN A 127 -11.34 -13.13 1.07
N GLY A 128 -10.76 -11.95 0.87
CA GLY A 128 -10.86 -10.82 1.80
C GLY A 128 -10.12 -11.04 3.13
N ARG A 129 -9.21 -12.01 3.19
CA ARG A 129 -8.43 -12.31 4.39
C ARG A 129 -6.96 -12.42 4.03
N PRO A 130 -6.14 -11.40 4.34
CA PRO A 130 -4.72 -11.45 4.05
C PRO A 130 -4.05 -12.59 4.82
N PRO A 131 -3.05 -13.25 4.21
CA PRO A 131 -2.27 -14.27 4.91
C PRO A 131 -1.43 -13.62 6.02
N LEU A 132 -1.23 -14.35 7.12
CA LEU A 132 -0.40 -13.91 8.23
C LEU A 132 1.06 -14.38 8.12
N ASP A 133 1.31 -15.44 7.37
CA ASP A 133 2.63 -15.99 7.07
C ASP A 133 2.70 -16.33 5.58
N TYR A 134 3.58 -15.62 4.86
CA TYR A 134 3.72 -15.75 3.42
C TYR A 134 5.07 -15.22 2.95
N SER A 135 5.38 -15.46 1.68
CA SER A 135 6.56 -14.90 1.07
C SER A 135 6.36 -14.58 -0.41
N PHE A 136 7.16 -13.66 -0.92
CA PHE A 136 7.20 -13.28 -2.31
C PHE A 136 8.60 -12.82 -2.68
N PHE A 137 8.85 -12.62 -3.97
CA PHE A 137 10.07 -12.07 -4.50
C PHE A 137 9.80 -10.75 -5.21
N PHE A 138 10.78 -9.85 -5.13
CA PHE A 138 10.84 -8.69 -6.00
C PHE A 138 12.25 -8.54 -6.60
N GLN A 139 12.36 -7.73 -7.64
CA GLN A 139 13.64 -7.36 -8.24
C GLN A 139 13.82 -5.84 -8.17
N ALA A 140 14.99 -5.38 -7.76
CA ALA A 140 15.36 -3.97 -7.76
C ALA A 140 16.87 -3.83 -7.98
N GLY A 141 17.29 -2.83 -8.76
CA GLY A 141 18.72 -2.62 -9.05
C GLY A 141 19.42 -3.83 -9.69
N GLY A 142 18.70 -4.66 -10.45
CA GLY A 142 19.23 -5.87 -11.08
C GLY A 142 19.36 -7.10 -10.16
N GLU A 143 19.00 -6.99 -8.88
CA GLU A 143 19.07 -8.07 -7.90
C GLU A 143 17.68 -8.56 -7.51
N LYS A 144 17.54 -9.86 -7.24
CA LYS A 144 16.30 -10.49 -6.77
C LYS A 144 16.34 -10.67 -5.25
N TYR A 145 15.25 -10.30 -4.59
CA TYR A 145 15.10 -10.34 -3.14
C TYR A 145 13.92 -11.25 -2.77
N HIS A 146 14.13 -12.15 -1.81
CA HIS A 146 13.09 -12.97 -1.20
C HIS A 146 12.61 -12.29 0.07
N VAL A 147 11.32 -11.97 0.14
CA VAL A 147 10.67 -11.36 1.30
C VAL A 147 9.83 -12.42 1.98
N GLN A 148 10.08 -12.65 3.26
CA GLN A 148 9.23 -13.44 4.15
C GLN A 148 8.52 -12.48 5.10
N VAL A 149 7.21 -12.69 5.28
CA VAL A 149 6.35 -11.81 6.08
C VAL A 149 5.69 -12.63 7.18
N ASN A 150 5.74 -12.13 8.41
CA ASN A 150 5.01 -12.64 9.54
C ASN A 150 4.25 -11.50 10.23
N ALA A 151 2.92 -11.47 10.06
CA ALA A 151 2.05 -10.50 10.72
C ALA A 151 1.94 -10.81 12.23
N ILE A 152 2.15 -9.79 13.06
CA ILE A 152 2.15 -9.90 14.53
C ILE A 152 0.84 -9.36 15.08
N GLU A 153 0.42 -8.19 14.62
CA GLU A 153 -0.79 -7.50 15.06
C GLU A 153 -1.54 -7.01 13.83
N SER A 154 -2.87 -6.91 13.95
CA SER A 154 -3.75 -6.53 12.85
C SER A 154 -4.83 -5.57 13.35
N THR A 155 -5.13 -4.57 12.54
CA THR A 155 -6.32 -3.75 12.70
C THR A 155 -7.11 -3.70 11.40
N GLU A 156 -8.42 -3.54 11.51
CA GLU A 156 -9.33 -3.44 10.38
C GLU A 156 -10.14 -2.16 10.49
N PHE A 157 -10.25 -1.43 9.39
CA PHE A 157 -11.07 -0.22 9.30
C PHE A 157 -11.55 0.01 7.88
N PHE A 158 -12.47 0.96 7.71
CA PHE A 158 -13.05 1.31 6.42
C PHE A 158 -12.66 2.74 6.03
N MET A 159 -12.41 2.92 4.74
CA MET A 159 -12.03 4.18 4.11
C MET A 159 -13.02 4.55 3.01
N GLY A 160 -13.14 5.85 2.78
CA GLY A 160 -14.12 6.43 1.85
C GLY A 160 -15.44 6.76 2.51
N TRP A 161 -16.22 7.62 1.85
CA TRP A 161 -17.41 8.21 2.44
C TRP A 161 -18.52 7.17 2.68
N GLU A 162 -18.72 6.27 1.72
CA GLU A 162 -19.68 5.14 1.81
C GLU A 162 -18.98 3.83 2.21
N TRP A 163 -17.79 3.91 2.82
CA TRP A 163 -16.97 2.77 3.24
C TRP A 163 -16.63 1.84 2.07
N GLU A 164 -16.17 2.42 0.98
CA GLU A 164 -15.86 1.76 -0.28
C GLU A 164 -14.64 0.84 -0.22
N ALA A 165 -13.71 1.11 0.69
CA ALA A 165 -12.48 0.36 0.89
C ALA A 165 -12.42 -0.19 2.31
N ARG A 166 -12.13 -1.48 2.42
CA ARG A 166 -11.87 -2.17 3.69
C ARG A 166 -10.38 -2.44 3.79
N ILE A 167 -9.75 -1.82 4.78
CA ILE A 167 -8.30 -1.87 5.00
C ILE A 167 -8.02 -2.80 6.16
N ILE A 168 -7.05 -3.69 5.97
CA ILE A 168 -6.43 -4.48 7.02
C ILE A 168 -4.96 -4.07 7.07
N GLU A 169 -4.57 -3.44 8.17
CA GLU A 169 -3.18 -3.10 8.44
C GLU A 169 -2.56 -4.14 9.37
N HIS A 170 -1.46 -4.73 8.93
CA HIS A 170 -0.63 -5.61 9.73
C HIS A 170 0.63 -4.90 10.18
N MET A 171 0.91 -4.92 11.49
CA MET A 171 2.29 -4.78 11.97
C MET A 171 2.99 -6.13 11.76
N ALA A 172 4.16 -6.13 11.11
CA ALA A 172 4.80 -7.37 10.67
C ALA A 172 6.30 -7.40 10.94
N ARG A 173 6.81 -8.62 11.16
CA ARG A 173 8.24 -8.94 11.01
C ARG A 173 8.50 -9.36 9.57
N PHE A 174 9.65 -8.95 9.08
CA PHE A 174 10.13 -9.29 7.76
C PHE A 174 11.46 -10.01 7.85
N THR A 175 11.73 -10.86 6.87
CA THR A 175 13.08 -11.34 6.56
C THR A 175 13.31 -11.18 5.08
N VAL A 176 14.35 -10.44 4.68
CA VAL A 176 14.68 -10.19 3.28
C VAL A 176 16.07 -10.74 3.00
N ASN A 177 16.16 -11.80 2.19
CA ASN A 177 17.41 -12.54 1.96
C ASN A 177 18.16 -12.89 3.27
N GLY A 178 17.42 -13.29 4.31
CA GLY A 178 17.97 -13.63 5.63
C GLY A 178 18.21 -12.45 6.57
N ILE A 179 18.01 -11.20 6.13
CA ILE A 179 18.15 -10.01 6.96
C ILE A 179 16.82 -9.68 7.63
N VAL A 180 16.84 -9.58 8.96
CA VAL A 180 15.64 -9.30 9.75
C VAL A 180 15.19 -7.85 9.57
N GLY A 181 13.88 -7.64 9.62
CA GLY A 181 13.26 -6.33 9.54
C GLY A 181 11.91 -6.24 10.22
N TRP A 182 11.34 -5.04 10.17
CA TRP A 182 10.04 -4.69 10.72
C TRP A 182 9.35 -3.65 9.85
N GLY A 183 8.04 -3.52 10.05
CA GLY A 183 7.25 -2.49 9.43
C GLY A 183 5.79 -2.92 9.33
N ALA A 184 5.13 -2.55 8.25
CA ALA A 184 3.71 -2.82 8.06
C ALA A 184 3.39 -3.43 6.70
N ALA A 185 2.33 -4.22 6.65
CA ALA A 185 1.70 -4.67 5.42
C ALA A 185 0.24 -4.20 5.41
N GLU A 186 -0.14 -3.40 4.43
CA GLU A 186 -1.50 -2.90 4.26
C GLU A 186 -2.20 -3.65 3.13
N TRP A 187 -3.37 -4.19 3.42
CA TRP A 187 -4.21 -4.90 2.46
C TRP A 187 -5.54 -4.20 2.32
N GLU A 188 -5.90 -3.86 1.09
CA GLU A 188 -7.20 -3.27 0.77
C GLU A 188 -8.06 -4.22 -0.03
N TYR A 189 -9.35 -4.14 0.25
CA TYR A 189 -10.39 -4.86 -0.43
C TYR A 189 -11.58 -3.95 -0.70
N ARG A 190 -12.08 -3.99 -1.93
CA ARG A 190 -13.34 -3.33 -2.29
C ARG A 190 -14.46 -3.80 -1.38
N HIS A 191 -15.11 -2.86 -0.70
CA HIS A 191 -16.27 -3.11 0.13
C HIS A 191 -17.56 -2.65 -0.58
N LEU A 192 -18.54 -3.56 -0.65
CA LEU A 192 -19.83 -3.35 -1.30
C LEU A 192 -21.02 -3.31 -0.32
N GLY A 193 -20.76 -3.38 0.99
CA GLY A 193 -21.82 -3.39 2.01
C GLY A 193 -22.34 -2.00 2.37
N GLY A 194 -21.60 -0.95 2.00
CA GLY A 194 -21.96 0.44 2.27
C GLY A 194 -21.76 0.83 3.74
N ARG A 195 -21.81 2.14 3.99
CA ARG A 195 -21.73 2.70 5.34
C ARG A 195 -23.05 2.47 6.09
N PRO A 196 -23.02 1.99 7.35
CA PRO A 196 -24.24 1.74 8.12
C PRO A 196 -25.10 3.01 8.29
N SER A 197 -26.41 2.87 8.09
CA SER A 197 -27.37 3.99 8.17
C SER A 197 -27.36 4.68 9.54
N ALA A 198 -27.13 3.95 10.63
CA ALA A 198 -27.01 4.50 11.97
C ALA A 198 -25.84 5.49 12.12
N ILE A 199 -24.75 5.28 11.35
CA ILE A 199 -23.57 6.17 11.34
C ILE A 199 -23.80 7.35 10.39
N ALA A 200 -24.52 7.15 9.28
CA ALA A 200 -24.88 8.22 8.35
C ALA A 200 -25.94 9.18 8.93
N ALA A 201 -26.84 8.68 9.79
CA ALA A 201 -27.91 9.48 10.40
C ALA A 201 -27.39 10.63 11.29
N SER A 202 -26.16 10.52 11.79
CA SER A 202 -25.48 11.56 12.58
C SER A 202 -24.61 12.51 11.76
N ASP A 203 -24.61 12.39 10.42
CA ASP A 203 -23.78 13.25 9.58
C ASP A 203 -24.21 14.72 9.67
N PRO A 204 -23.24 15.66 9.72
CA PRO A 204 -23.56 17.07 9.66
C PRO A 204 -24.37 17.40 8.38
N PRO A 205 -25.39 18.28 8.44
CA PRO A 205 -26.25 18.57 7.30
C PRO A 205 -25.50 19.02 6.03
N TYR A 206 -24.37 19.71 6.18
CA TYR A 206 -23.58 20.19 5.03
C TYR A 206 -23.01 19.07 4.16
N THR A 207 -22.91 17.85 4.69
CA THR A 207 -22.37 16.67 3.98
C THR A 207 -23.36 16.08 2.97
N GLN A 208 -24.61 16.56 2.96
CA GLN A 208 -25.58 16.18 1.94
C GLN A 208 -25.25 16.75 0.54
N HIS A 209 -24.40 17.78 0.49
CA HIS A 209 -24.10 18.52 -0.73
C HIS A 209 -22.63 18.46 -1.15
N ILE A 210 -21.79 17.73 -0.41
CA ILE A 210 -20.40 17.51 -0.82
C ILE A 210 -20.36 16.44 -1.91
N CYS A 211 -19.41 16.57 -2.83
CA CYS A 211 -19.05 15.46 -3.71
C CYS A 211 -18.46 14.37 -2.82
N LYS A 212 -19.27 13.36 -2.53
CA LYS A 212 -18.86 12.12 -1.89
C LYS A 212 -18.19 11.35 -3.01
N GLY A 213 -16.86 11.40 -3.03
CA GLY A 213 -16.02 10.85 -4.09
C GLY A 213 -16.44 9.46 -4.56
#